data_AF-A0AAN8TCQ7-F1
#
_entry.id   AF-A0AAN8TCQ7-F1
#
_cell.length_a   1.000
_cell.length_b   1.000
_cell.length_c   1.000
_cell.angle_alpha   90.00
_cell.angle_beta   90.00
_cell.angle_gamma   90.00
#
_symmetry.space_group_name_H-M   'P 1'
#
loop_
_entity.id
_entity.type
_entity.pdbx_description
1 polymer ?
#
loop_
_entity_poly.entity_id
_entity_poly.type
_entity_poly.pdbx_seq_one_letter_code
_entity_poly.pdbx_strand_id
1 'polypeptide(L)'
;MGAKLTVIENRCNHDIEIRVWVPPARPDKFQSITRIEGEGDWKELNSKNFIHHTMILNDNDDDEEFVSSTLLMIYIDGVYRGYYFLPIHLLKYAKVICDINEDGIFVVQGIKPTFNSCRFK
;
A
#
# COMPACT_ATOMS: atom_id res chain seq x y z
N MET A 1 10.33 17.17 9.37
CA MET A 1 10.62 15.96 8.55
C MET A 1 9.36 15.59 7.79
N GLY A 2 9.35 15.73 6.46
CA GLY A 2 8.16 15.46 5.63
C GLY A 2 7.72 14.00 5.69
N ALA A 3 6.41 13.74 5.57
CA ALA A 3 5.92 12.38 5.46
C ALA A 3 6.43 11.74 4.16
N LYS A 4 6.91 10.49 4.22
CA LYS A 4 7.34 9.77 3.03
C LYS A 4 6.10 9.34 2.25
N LEU A 5 5.92 9.93 1.08
CA LEU A 5 4.86 9.61 0.14
C LEU A 5 5.32 8.48 -0.78
N THR A 6 4.42 7.54 -1.06
CA THR A 6 4.62 6.51 -2.08
C THR A 6 3.60 6.75 -3.17
N VAL A 7 4.05 6.89 -4.41
CA VAL A 7 3.16 7.02 -5.57
C VAL A 7 2.67 5.63 -5.94
N ILE A 8 1.36 5.48 -6.17
CA ILE A 8 0.79 4.28 -6.77
C ILE A 8 0.26 4.67 -8.14
N GLU A 9 0.78 4.04 -9.18
CA GLU A 9 0.41 4.24 -10.58
C GLU A 9 -0.38 3.02 -11.06
N ASN A 10 -1.52 3.29 -11.69
CA ASN A 10 -2.33 2.28 -12.34
C ASN A 10 -2.07 2.28 -13.84
N ARG A 11 -1.39 1.24 -14.34
CA ARG A 11 -1.20 1.02 -15.78
C ARG A 11 -2.23 0.07 -16.38
N CYS A 12 -3.14 -0.46 -15.57
CA CYS A 12 -4.23 -1.26 -16.06
C CYS A 12 -5.22 -0.38 -16.85
N ASN A 13 -5.97 -0.98 -17.76
CA ASN A 13 -7.13 -0.33 -18.39
C ASN A 13 -8.37 -0.29 -17.48
N HIS A 14 -8.26 -0.88 -16.29
CA HIS A 14 -9.34 -1.00 -15.31
C HIS A 14 -9.04 -0.12 -14.10
N ASP A 15 -10.09 0.37 -13.45
CA ASP A 15 -9.94 1.14 -12.24
C ASP A 15 -9.49 0.25 -11.09
N ILE A 16 -8.52 0.74 -10.33
CA ILE A 16 -8.08 0.10 -9.10
C ILE A 16 -8.62 0.85 -7.89
N GLU A 17 -8.99 0.08 -6.87
CA GLU A 17 -9.40 0.61 -5.59
C GLU A 17 -8.49 0.04 -4.51
N ILE A 18 -7.90 0.94 -3.73
CA ILE A 18 -7.16 0.59 -2.53
C ILE A 18 -8.10 0.81 -1.36
N ARG A 19 -8.53 -0.30 -0.75
CA ARG A 19 -9.45 -0.30 0.38
C ARG A 19 -8.67 -0.56 1.66
N VAL A 20 -8.83 0.33 2.64
CA VAL A 20 -8.15 0.23 3.93
C VAL A 20 -8.97 -0.66 4.86
N TRP A 21 -8.38 -1.77 5.28
CA TRP A 21 -8.96 -2.71 6.22
C TRP A 21 -8.12 -2.79 7.49
N VAL A 22 -8.78 -2.74 8.65
CA VAL A 22 -8.13 -2.76 9.96
C VAL A 22 -8.77 -3.88 10.78
N PRO A 23 -8.03 -4.95 11.15
CA PRO A 23 -8.52 -5.97 12.07
C PRO A 23 -9.01 -5.35 13.39
N PRO A 24 -10.05 -5.91 14.03
CA PRO A 24 -10.84 -7.09 13.64
C PRO A 24 -12.07 -6.73 12.80
N ALA A 25 -12.06 -5.62 12.06
CA ALA A 25 -13.23 -5.18 11.30
C ALA A 25 -13.70 -6.26 10.32
N ARG A 26 -15.02 -6.35 10.10
CA ARG A 26 -15.56 -7.28 9.10
C ARG A 26 -15.03 -6.91 7.70
N PRO A 27 -14.85 -7.89 6.78
CA PRO A 27 -14.34 -7.64 5.44
C PRO A 27 -15.19 -6.71 4.56
N ASP A 28 -16.44 -6.46 4.94
CA ASP A 28 -17.36 -5.51 4.28
C ASP A 28 -17.27 -4.08 4.84
N LYS A 29 -16.48 -3.85 5.89
CA LYS A 29 -16.26 -2.54 6.50
C LYS A 29 -14.84 -2.05 6.22
N PHE A 30 -14.73 -1.12 5.28
CA PHE A 30 -13.49 -0.42 4.96
C PHE A 30 -13.47 0.95 5.62
N GLN A 31 -12.32 1.35 6.15
CA GLN A 31 -12.16 2.67 6.78
C GLN A 31 -12.11 3.78 5.72
N SER A 32 -11.49 3.49 4.58
CA SER A 32 -11.45 4.39 3.43
C SER A 32 -11.19 3.62 2.14
N ILE A 33 -11.55 4.26 1.03
CA ILE A 33 -11.37 3.74 -0.33
C ILE A 33 -10.67 4.81 -1.15
N THR A 34 -9.54 4.47 -1.74
CA THR A 34 -8.82 5.32 -2.69
C THR A 34 -8.95 4.69 -4.07
N ARG A 35 -9.72 5.34 -4.96
CA ARG A 35 -9.83 4.94 -6.38
C ARG A 35 -8.72 5.61 -7.19
N ILE A 36 -8.10 4.86 -8.09
CA ILE A 36 -7.13 5.34 -9.08
C ILE A 36 -7.67 4.86 -10.43
N GLU A 37 -7.90 5.80 -11.35
CA GLU A 37 -8.52 5.50 -12.64
C GLU A 37 -7.58 4.64 -13.50
N GLY A 38 -8.12 3.96 -14.51
CA GLY A 38 -7.33 3.26 -15.52
C GLY A 38 -6.43 4.20 -16.34
N GLU A 39 -5.67 3.60 -17.25
CA GLU A 39 -4.95 4.30 -18.32
C GLU A 39 -3.82 5.24 -17.86
N GLY A 40 -3.13 4.91 -16.75
CA GLY A 40 -1.93 5.61 -16.31
C GLY A 40 -2.15 6.64 -15.19
N ASP A 41 -3.34 6.70 -14.60
CA ASP A 41 -3.60 7.55 -13.43
C ASP A 41 -2.75 7.12 -12.22
N TRP A 42 -2.53 8.04 -11.30
CA TRP A 42 -1.72 7.79 -10.11
C TRP A 42 -2.17 8.61 -8.90
N LYS A 43 -1.89 8.08 -7.71
CA LYS A 43 -2.11 8.79 -6.45
C LYS A 43 -0.93 8.66 -5.50
N GLU A 44 -0.68 9.72 -4.75
CA GLU A 44 0.24 9.69 -3.62
C GLU A 44 -0.46 9.16 -2.38
N LEU A 45 0.13 8.14 -1.77
CA LEU A 45 -0.29 7.62 -0.48
C LEU A 45 0.72 7.99 0.60
N ASN A 46 0.24 8.68 1.62
CA ASN A 46 0.96 8.85 2.88
C ASN A 46 0.72 7.62 3.76
N SER A 47 1.63 6.66 3.69
CA SER A 47 1.57 5.41 4.47
C SER A 47 1.43 5.64 5.98
N LYS A 48 1.93 6.76 6.53
CA LYS A 48 1.77 7.08 7.96
C LYS A 48 0.32 7.28 8.38
N ASN A 49 -0.55 7.71 7.45
CA ASN A 49 -1.97 7.92 7.75
C ASN A 49 -2.71 6.58 7.99
N PHE A 50 -2.11 5.47 7.58
CA PHE A 50 -2.71 4.14 7.69
C PHE A 50 -2.04 3.27 8.76
N ILE A 51 -1.01 3.78 9.43
CA ILE A 51 -0.41 3.09 10.58
C ILE A 51 -1.38 3.23 11.75
N HIS A 52 -2.16 2.18 11.99
CA HIS A 52 -2.96 2.08 13.19
C HIS A 52 -2.14 1.36 14.25
N HIS A 53 -1.83 2.06 15.34
CA HIS A 53 -1.09 1.50 16.46
C HIS A 53 -2.02 0.56 17.23
N THR A 54 -1.92 -0.73 16.95
CA THR A 54 -2.50 -1.75 17.81
C THR A 54 -1.36 -2.26 18.70
N MET A 55 -1.44 -1.98 20.00
CA MET A 55 -0.54 -2.61 20.98
C MET A 55 -0.92 -4.09 21.07
N ILE A 56 0.02 -4.97 20.71
CA ILE A 56 -0.04 -6.37 21.11
C ILE A 56 0.86 -6.46 22.33
N LEU A 57 0.26 -6.66 23.51
CA LEU A 57 1.04 -7.03 24.70
C LEU A 57 1.44 -8.50 24.50
N ASN A 58 2.71 -8.75 24.25
CA ASN A 58 3.24 -10.10 24.39
C ASN A 58 3.35 -10.36 25.90
N ASP A 59 2.64 -11.37 26.40
CA ASP A 59 2.60 -11.71 27.84
C ASP A 59 3.97 -12.11 28.44
N ASN A 60 5.05 -12.17 27.65
CA ASN A 60 6.33 -12.75 28.06
C ASN A 60 7.59 -11.89 27.83
N ASP A 61 7.52 -10.72 27.21
CA ASP A 61 8.70 -9.85 27.06
C ASP A 61 8.25 -8.39 27.20
N ASP A 62 9.00 -7.60 27.99
CA ASP A 62 8.85 -6.14 28.14
C ASP A 62 9.16 -5.36 26.82
N ASP A 63 9.13 -6.04 25.68
CA ASP A 63 9.38 -5.50 24.36
C ASP A 63 8.06 -5.13 23.68
N GLU A 64 7.79 -3.82 23.60
CA GLU A 64 6.66 -3.26 22.85
C GLU A 64 6.84 -3.50 21.34
N GLU A 65 6.20 -4.54 20.78
CA GLU A 65 6.21 -4.78 19.34
C GLU A 65 5.05 -4.03 18.64
N PHE A 66 5.38 -2.97 17.91
CA PHE A 66 4.42 -2.19 17.12
C PHE A 66 4.03 -2.92 15.82
N VAL A 67 3.00 -3.76 15.87
CA VAL A 67 2.48 -4.43 14.66
C VAL A 67 1.29 -3.64 14.09
N SER A 68 1.55 -2.82 13.07
CA SER A 68 0.47 -2.20 12.27
C SER A 68 -0.35 -3.29 11.59
N SER A 69 -1.55 -3.55 12.13
CA SER A 69 -2.46 -4.57 11.61
C SER A 69 -3.21 -4.14 10.35
N THR A 70 -3.08 -2.88 9.93
CA THR A 70 -3.75 -2.32 8.75
C THR A 70 -3.29 -2.99 7.44
N LEU A 71 -4.27 -3.43 6.63
CA LEU A 71 -4.07 -3.94 5.28
C LEU A 71 -4.64 -2.96 4.26
N LEU A 72 -3.85 -2.63 3.24
CA LEU A 72 -4.27 -1.86 2.07
C LEU A 72 -4.59 -2.84 0.95
N MET A 73 -5.84 -3.27 0.86
CA MET A 73 -6.28 -4.31 -0.06
C MET A 73 -6.55 -3.74 -1.45
N ILE A 74 -6.12 -4.46 -2.50
CA ILE A 74 -6.29 -4.02 -3.89
C ILE A 74 -7.48 -4.72 -4.53
N TYR A 75 -8.40 -3.91 -5.03
CA TYR A 75 -9.57 -4.32 -5.79
C TYR A 75 -9.46 -3.78 -7.22
N ILE A 76 -9.98 -4.53 -8.19
CA ILE A 76 -10.11 -4.10 -9.59
C ILE A 76 -11.58 -4.28 -9.96
N ASP A 77 -12.21 -3.22 -10.46
CA ASP A 77 -13.66 -3.20 -10.74
C ASP A 77 -14.50 -3.74 -9.56
N GLY A 78 -14.08 -3.43 -8.33
CA GLY A 78 -14.76 -3.86 -7.11
C GLY A 78 -14.52 -5.31 -6.67
N VAL A 79 -13.66 -6.07 -7.37
CA VAL A 79 -13.30 -7.46 -7.01
C VAL A 79 -11.92 -7.53 -6.37
N TYR A 80 -11.82 -8.19 -5.21
CA TYR A 80 -10.54 -8.39 -4.52
C TYR A 80 -9.64 -9.34 -5.33
N ARG A 81 -8.42 -8.91 -5.64
CA ARG A 81 -7.47 -9.72 -6.44
C ARG A 81 -6.49 -10.55 -5.62
N GLY A 82 -6.63 -10.59 -4.29
CA GLY A 82 -5.70 -11.33 -3.41
C GLY A 82 -4.43 -10.56 -3.03
N TYR A 83 -4.26 -9.33 -3.52
CA TYR A 83 -3.10 -8.49 -3.24
C TYR A 83 -3.38 -7.46 -2.15
N TYR A 84 -2.42 -7.24 -1.26
CA TYR A 84 -2.48 -6.20 -0.24
C TYR A 84 -1.10 -5.62 0.04
N PHE A 85 -1.09 -4.37 0.50
CA PHE A 85 0.10 -3.76 1.07
C PHE A 85 -0.02 -3.62 2.58
N LEU A 86 1.09 -3.86 3.28
CA LEU A 86 1.26 -3.32 4.62
C LEU A 86 1.79 -1.88 4.49
N PRO A 87 1.29 -0.91 5.26
CA PRO A 87 1.79 0.46 5.24
C PRO A 87 3.32 0.55 5.40
N ILE A 88 3.90 -0.30 6.27
CA ILE A 88 5.35 -0.39 6.50
C ILE A 88 6.14 -0.87 5.27
N HIS A 89 5.53 -1.64 4.38
CA HIS A 89 6.15 -2.07 3.13
C HIS A 89 6.14 -0.98 2.07
N LEU A 90 5.06 -0.17 1.99
CA LEU A 90 5.01 0.96 1.06
C LEU A 90 6.12 1.98 1.33
N LEU A 91 6.48 2.20 2.60
CA LEU A 91 7.60 3.05 2.99
C LEU A 91 8.94 2.64 2.36
N LYS A 92 9.10 1.43 1.84
CA LYS A 92 10.34 0.98 1.17
C LYS A 92 10.43 1.49 -0.28
N TYR A 93 9.32 1.87 -0.88
CA TYR A 93 9.21 2.22 -2.29
C TYR A 93 8.89 3.70 -2.48
N ALA A 94 9.44 4.28 -3.55
CA ALA A 94 9.08 5.62 -4.01
C ALA A 94 7.82 5.56 -4.88
N LYS A 95 7.71 4.49 -5.68
CA LYS A 95 6.59 4.25 -6.57
C LYS A 95 6.21 2.77 -6.57
N VAL A 96 4.93 2.47 -6.72
CA VAL A 96 4.39 1.14 -6.97
C VAL A 96 3.57 1.21 -8.25
N ILE A 97 3.81 0.27 -9.16
CA ILE A 97 3.10 0.15 -10.43
C ILE A 97 2.19 -1.06 -10.33
N CYS A 98 0.91 -0.84 -10.61
CA CYS A 98 -0.12 -1.86 -10.73
C CYS A 98 -0.44 -2.05 -12.21
N ASP A 99 -0.33 -3.27 -12.73
CA ASP A 99 -0.53 -3.55 -14.15
C ASP A 99 -1.20 -4.91 -14.36
N ILE A 100 -1.76 -5.15 -15.54
CA ILE A 100 -2.22 -6.47 -15.99
C ILE A 100 -1.32 -6.87 -17.15
N ASN A 101 -0.59 -7.97 -16.99
CA ASN A 101 0.31 -8.45 -18.04
C ASN A 101 -0.48 -9.05 -19.23
N GLU A 102 0.24 -9.46 -20.28
CA GLU A 102 -0.34 -10.05 -21.49
C GLU A 102 -1.19 -11.31 -21.21
N ASP A 103 -0.90 -12.04 -20.12
CA ASP A 103 -1.64 -13.23 -19.69
C ASP A 103 -2.91 -12.89 -18.88
N GLY A 104 -3.22 -11.62 -18.66
CA GLY A 104 -4.37 -11.18 -17.85
C GLY A 104 -4.13 -11.28 -16.33
N ILE A 105 -2.87 -11.47 -15.91
CA ILE A 105 -2.49 -11.58 -14.50
C ILE A 105 -2.18 -10.20 -13.96
N PHE A 106 -2.77 -9.86 -12.81
CA PHE A 106 -2.45 -8.63 -12.11
C PHE A 106 -1.06 -8.73 -11.47
N VAL A 107 -0.19 -7.77 -11.79
CA VAL A 107 1.19 -7.68 -11.34
C VAL A 107 1.39 -6.37 -10.59
N VAL A 108 2.18 -6.45 -9.51
CA VAL A 108 2.52 -5.30 -8.68
C VAL A 108 4.03 -5.16 -8.61
N GLN A 109 4.57 -4.03 -9.06
CA GLN A 109 6.00 -3.77 -9.10
C GLN A 109 6.37 -2.55 -8.24
N GLY A 110 7.23 -2.75 -7.25
CA GLY A 110 7.76 -1.68 -6.41
C GLY A 110 9.07 -1.11 -6.94
N ILE A 111 9.13 0.21 -7.15
CA ILE A 111 10.34 0.96 -7.50
C ILE A 111 10.89 1.61 -6.23
N LYS A 112 12.09 1.20 -5.84
CA LYS A 112 12.81 1.80 -4.71
C LYS A 112 13.31 3.21 -5.09
N PRO A 113 13.38 4.14 -4.13
CA PRO A 113 14.04 5.41 -4.37
C PRO A 113 15.49 5.17 -4.77
N THR A 114 15.89 5.62 -5.96
CA THR A 114 17.29 5.70 -6.35
C THR A 114 17.90 6.89 -5.61
N PHE A 115 18.53 6.63 -4.47
CA PHE A 115 19.53 7.55 -3.96
C PHE A 115 20.76 7.40 -4.86
N ASN A 116 20.81 8.15 -5.95
CA ASN A 116 22.11 8.48 -6.53
C ASN A 116 22.81 9.25 -5.43
N SER A 117 23.71 8.59 -4.70
CA SER A 117 24.68 9.29 -3.86
C SER A 117 25.42 10.23 -4.81
N CYS A 118 25.00 11.50 -4.85
CA CYS A 118 25.87 12.54 -5.33
C CYS A 118 27.13 12.41 -4.48
N ARG A 119 28.17 11.79 -5.07
CA ARG A 119 29.54 12.02 -4.66
C ARG A 119 29.73 13.52 -4.81
N PHE A 120 29.53 14.25 -3.72
CA PHE A 120 30.14 15.56 -3.57
C PHE A 120 31.65 15.30 -3.68
N LYS A 121 32.21 15.75 -4.80
CA LYS A 121 33.65 15.82 -5.04
C LYS A 121 34.19 17.07 -4.36
#